data_AF-A0A2G5MKV8-F1
#
_entry.id   AF-A0A2G5MKV8-F1
#
_cell.length_a   1.000
_cell.length_b   1.000
_cell.length_c   1.000
_cell.angle_alpha   90.00
_cell.angle_beta   90.00
_cell.angle_gamma   90.00
#
_symmetry.space_group_name_H-M   'P 1'
#
loop_
_entity.id
_entity.type
_entity.pdbx_description
1 polymer ?
#
loop_
_entity_poly.entity_id
_entity_poly.type
_entity_poly.pdbx_seq_one_letter_code
_entity_poly.pdbx_strand_id
1 'polypeptide(L)'
;GWIDTHFSLIVLAMAFPLGLFLMKQFMEQIPDAILEAAKIDGASEYRIFWKIVMPNVKPAWLTLMILQFPMLWGSNGGNFIYSESLKTLNYAL
;
A
#
# COMPACT_ATOMS: atom_id res chain seq x y z
N GLY A 1 1.91 21.63 11.95
CA GLY A 1 1.17 21.53 10.67
C GLY A 1 0.38 20.24 10.57
N TRP A 2 1.02 19.08 10.78
CA TRP A 2 0.37 17.77 10.62
C TRP A 2 0.16 17.02 11.95
N ILE A 3 0.69 17.57 13.05
CA ILE A 3 0.42 17.09 14.42
C ILE A 3 -1.09 17.22 14.69
N ASP A 4 -1.65 16.22 15.34
CA ASP A 4 -3.05 16.10 15.71
C ASP A 4 -4.00 16.03 14.50
N THR A 5 -3.61 15.28 13.47
CA THR A 5 -4.45 15.01 12.30
C THR A 5 -4.39 13.54 11.90
N HIS A 6 -5.49 12.95 11.43
CA HIS A 6 -5.48 11.57 10.93
C HIS A 6 -4.48 11.37 9.77
N PHE A 7 -4.19 12.44 9.03
CA PHE A 7 -3.30 12.41 7.89
C PHE A 7 -1.85 12.08 8.27
N SER A 8 -1.38 12.49 9.45
CA SER A 8 -0.03 12.12 9.91
C SER A 8 0.13 10.62 10.11
N LEU A 9 -0.94 9.92 10.51
CA LEU A 9 -0.92 8.46 10.65
C LEU A 9 -0.96 7.76 9.30
N ILE A 10 -1.82 8.23 8.38
CA ILE A 10 -1.99 7.64 7.06
C ILE A 10 -0.69 7.74 6.25
N VAL A 11 -0.08 8.92 6.19
CA VAL A 11 1.14 9.13 5.41
C VAL A 11 2.31 8.35 5.99
N LEU A 12 2.41 8.26 7.32
CA LEU A 12 3.43 7.42 7.95
C LEU A 12 3.20 5.93 7.65
N ALA A 13 1.94 5.47 7.67
CA ALA A 13 1.59 4.10 7.33
C ALA A 13 1.94 3.72 5.88
N MET A 14 1.93 4.67 4.94
CA MET A 14 2.35 4.42 3.56
C MET A 14 3.83 4.03 3.46
N ALA A 15 4.67 4.46 4.41
CA ALA A 15 6.07 4.08 4.49
C ALA A 15 6.22 2.70 5.13
N PHE A 16 5.94 1.64 4.35
CA PHE A 16 6.09 0.26 4.80
C PHE A 16 7.18 -0.48 3.99
N PRO A 17 8.41 -0.62 4.52
CA PRO A 17 9.53 -1.21 3.77
C PRO A 17 9.31 -2.65 3.31
N LEU A 18 8.70 -3.49 4.17
CA LEU A 18 8.30 -4.85 3.79
C LEU A 18 7.24 -4.82 2.67
N GLY A 19 6.37 -3.82 2.71
CA GLY A 19 5.45 -3.44 1.64
C GLY A 19 6.12 -3.34 0.28
N LEU A 20 7.09 -2.42 0.20
CA LEU A 20 7.85 -2.16 -1.01
C LEU A 20 8.59 -3.41 -1.50
N PHE A 21 9.24 -4.13 -0.59
CA PHE A 21 9.97 -5.35 -0.93
C PHE A 21 9.06 -6.42 -1.52
N LEU A 22 7.93 -6.73 -0.87
CA LEU A 22 7.00 -7.73 -1.36
C LEU A 22 6.39 -7.33 -2.71
N MET A 23 5.93 -6.08 -2.88
CA MET A 23 5.42 -5.63 -4.18
C MET A 23 6.46 -5.81 -5.28
N LYS A 24 7.71 -5.43 -5.02
CA LYS A 24 8.81 -5.59 -5.98
C LYS A 24 9.00 -7.06 -6.35
N GLN A 25 9.07 -7.95 -5.38
CA GLN A 25 9.25 -9.39 -5.62
C GLN A 25 8.13 -10.01 -6.46
N PHE A 26 6.89 -9.56 -6.28
CA PHE A 26 5.77 -10.00 -7.12
C PHE A 26 5.78 -9.38 -8.52
N MET A 27 6.17 -8.11 -8.65
CA MET A 27 6.28 -7.45 -9.95
C MET A 27 7.38 -8.07 -10.81
N GLU A 28 8.53 -8.43 -10.22
CA GLU A 28 9.65 -9.08 -10.91
C GLU A 28 9.32 -10.50 -11.43
N GLN A 29 8.23 -11.11 -10.96
CA GLN A 29 7.77 -12.42 -11.46
C GLN A 29 6.98 -12.30 -12.76
N ILE A 30 6.56 -11.10 -13.16
CA ILE A 30 5.80 -10.88 -14.39
C ILE A 30 6.76 -10.98 -15.58
N PRO A 31 6.51 -11.88 -16.55
CA PRO A 31 7.39 -12.00 -17.70
C PRO A 31 7.38 -10.74 -18.56
N ASP A 32 8.57 -10.19 -18.85
CA ASP A 32 8.74 -9.02 -19.73
C ASP A 32 8.11 -9.22 -21.12
N ALA A 33 8.10 -10.46 -21.62
CA ALA A 33 7.49 -10.79 -22.91
C ALA A 33 6.01 -10.39 -23.01
N ILE A 34 5.25 -10.45 -21.91
CA ILE A 34 3.83 -10.06 -21.89
C ILE A 34 3.72 -8.52 -21.96
N LEU A 35 4.63 -7.81 -21.30
CA LEU A 35 4.67 -6.35 -21.31
C LEU A 35 5.06 -5.83 -22.69
N GLU A 36 6.08 -6.42 -23.32
CA GLU A 36 6.51 -6.06 -24.68
C GLU A 36 5.44 -6.42 -25.72
N ALA A 37 4.75 -7.55 -25.60
CA ALA A 37 3.61 -7.88 -26.45
C ALA A 37 2.51 -6.81 -26.36
N ALA A 38 2.17 -6.37 -25.14
CA ALA A 38 1.16 -5.32 -24.95
C ALA A 38 1.58 -3.97 -25.55
N LYS A 39 2.88 -3.64 -25.51
CA LYS A 39 3.42 -2.44 -26.18
C LYS A 39 3.34 -2.54 -27.71
N ILE A 40 3.65 -3.71 -28.27
CA ILE A 40 3.52 -3.99 -29.71
C ILE A 40 2.06 -3.84 -30.15
N ASP A 41 1.10 -4.28 -29.32
CA ASP A 41 -0.34 -4.11 -29.52
C ASP A 41 -0.82 -2.65 -29.36
N GLY A 42 0.09 -1.70 -29.10
CA GLY A 42 -0.21 -0.27 -28.96
C GLY A 42 -0.84 0.11 -27.62
N ALA A 43 -0.72 -0.71 -26.58
CA ALA A 43 -1.15 -0.33 -25.24
C ALA A 43 -0.22 0.75 -24.65
N SER A 44 -0.80 1.78 -24.05
CA SER A 44 -0.03 2.77 -23.28
C SER A 44 0.48 2.17 -21.97
N GLU A 45 1.60 2.69 -21.45
CA GLU A 45 2.19 2.26 -20.16
C GLU A 45 1.17 2.29 -19.01
N TYR A 46 0.32 3.32 -18.95
CA TYR A 46 -0.74 3.41 -17.95
C TYR A 46 -1.76 2.26 -18.06
N ARG A 47 -2.08 1.85 -19.29
CA ARG A 47 -2.98 0.73 -19.55
C ARG A 47 -2.33 -0.60 -19.16
N ILE A 48 -1.07 -0.79 -19.52
CA ILE A 48 -0.28 -1.98 -19.16
C ILE A 48 -0.21 -2.11 -17.63
N PHE A 49 0.12 -1.02 -16.94
CA PHE A 49 0.19 -0.99 -15.48
C PHE A 49 -1.14 -1.39 -14.82
N TRP A 50 -2.25 -0.74 -15.18
CA TRP A 50 -3.53 -0.98 -14.51
C TRP A 50 -4.27 -2.23 -14.97
N LYS A 51 -4.12 -2.65 -16.23
CA LYS A 51 -4.85 -3.80 -16.78
C LYS A 51 -4.05 -5.10 -16.79
N ILE A 52 -2.72 -5.04 -16.75
CA ILE A 52 -1.85 -6.23 -16.81
C ILE A 52 -1.10 -6.38 -15.49
N VAL A 53 -0.28 -5.40 -15.11
CA VAL A 53 0.59 -5.53 -13.93
C VAL A 53 -0.22 -5.62 -12.64
N MET A 54 -1.13 -4.66 -12.39
CA MET A 54 -1.90 -4.55 -11.14
C MET A 54 -2.76 -5.77 -10.81
N PRO A 55 -3.50 -6.37 -11.77
CA PRO A 55 -4.24 -7.61 -11.53
C PRO A 55 -3.34 -8.81 -11.23
N ASN A 56 -2.17 -8.91 -11.89
CA ASN A 56 -1.22 -10.00 -11.66
C ASN A 56 -0.56 -9.92 -10.27
N VAL A 57 -0.30 -8.72 -9.77
CA VAL A 57 0.21 -8.51 -8.40
C VAL A 57 -0.90 -8.50 -7.34
N LYS A 58 -2.13 -8.93 -7.67
CA LYS A 58 -3.24 -9.05 -6.71
C LYS A 58 -2.91 -9.79 -5.41
N PRO A 59 -2.23 -10.94 -5.46
CA PRO A 59 -1.81 -11.62 -4.26
C PRO A 59 -0.91 -10.75 -3.36
N ALA A 60 -0.03 -9.93 -3.96
CA ALA A 60 0.91 -9.09 -3.25
C ALA A 60 0.22 -8.04 -2.37
N TRP A 61 -0.65 -7.20 -2.94
CA TRP A 61 -1.30 -6.15 -2.15
C TRP A 61 -2.31 -6.72 -1.13
N LEU A 62 -2.87 -7.92 -1.39
CA LEU A 62 -3.65 -8.64 -0.38
C LEU A 62 -2.79 -9.08 0.80
N THR A 63 -1.63 -9.69 0.55
CA THR A 63 -0.67 -10.05 1.60
C THR A 63 -0.24 -8.82 2.39
N LEU A 64 0.00 -7.69 1.72
CA LEU A 64 0.35 -6.44 2.40
C LEU A 64 -0.75 -5.94 3.33
N MET A 65 -2.00 -5.94 2.86
CA MET A 65 -3.12 -5.55 3.72
C MET A 65 -3.22 -6.45 4.95
N ILE A 66 -3.06 -7.77 4.79
CA ILE A 66 -3.11 -8.72 5.90
C ILE A 66 -1.97 -8.48 6.90
N LEU A 67 -0.74 -8.23 6.43
CA LEU A 67 0.42 -8.02 7.29
C LEU A 67 0.39 -6.65 7.99
N GLN A 68 -0.10 -5.62 7.30
CA GLN A 68 -0.09 -4.25 7.79
C GLN A 68 -1.28 -3.95 8.72
N PHE A 69 -2.43 -4.59 8.50
CA PHE A 69 -3.66 -4.31 9.25
C PHE A 69 -3.50 -4.41 10.78
N PRO A 70 -2.89 -5.45 11.36
CA PRO A 70 -2.72 -5.54 12.81
C PRO A 70 -1.87 -4.40 13.39
N MET A 71 -0.85 -3.94 12.67
CA MET A 71 -0.01 -2.83 13.10
C MET A 71 -0.78 -1.51 13.14
N LEU A 72 -1.64 -1.28 12.15
CA LEU A 72 -2.48 -0.08 12.10
C LEU A 72 -3.59 -0.14 13.15
N TRP A 73 -4.20 -1.31 13.33
CA TRP A 73 -5.25 -1.53 14.31
C TRP A 73 -4.76 -1.33 15.75
N GLY A 74 -3.56 -1.83 16.07
CA GLY A 74 -2.92 -1.66 17.37
C GLY A 74 -2.21 -0.31 17.57
N SER A 75 -2.27 0.62 16.61
CA SER A 75 -1.67 1.94 16.77
C SER A 75 -2.59 2.87 17.56
N ASN A 76 -2.06 3.54 18.58
CA ASN A 76 -2.79 4.53 19.39
C ASN A 76 -2.69 5.97 18.88
N GLY A 77 -2.12 6.18 17.68
CA GLY A 77 -1.80 7.50 17.16
C GLY A 77 -0.35 7.97 17.42
N GLY A 78 0.45 7.14 18.10
CA GLY A 78 1.90 7.35 18.26
C GLY A 78 2.25 8.72 18.84
N ASN A 79 3.35 9.31 18.36
CA ASN A 79 3.78 10.66 18.77
C ASN A 79 3.07 11.78 18.00
N PHE A 80 2.01 11.47 17.24
CA PHE A 80 1.38 12.43 16.33
C PHE A 80 0.00 12.87 16.77
N ILE A 81 -0.73 12.03 17.51
CA ILE A 81 -2.06 12.35 18.03
C ILE A 81 -1.99 12.52 19.53
N TYR A 82 -2.51 13.66 20.02
CA TYR A 82 -2.54 13.97 21.45
C TYR A 82 -3.97 14.19 21.96
N SER A 83 -4.88 14.65 21.09
CA SER A 83 -6.27 14.92 21.44
C SER A 83 -7.09 13.64 21.62
N GLU A 84 -7.93 13.60 22.65
CA GLU A 84 -8.77 12.43 22.94
C GLU A 84 -9.80 12.12 21.86
N SER A 85 -10.28 13.15 21.15
CA SER A 85 -11.24 13.01 20.05
C SER A 85 -10.67 12.31 18.81
N LEU A 86 -9.35 12.25 18.68
CA LEU A 86 -8.63 11.67 17.54
C LEU A 86 -7.98 10.33 17.88
N LYS A 87 -8.27 9.78 19.07
CA LYS A 87 -7.84 8.43 19.44
C LYS A 87 -8.37 7.42 18.41
N THR A 88 -7.53 6.46 18.07
CA THR A 88 -7.91 5.38 17.15
C THR A 88 -9.01 4.53 17.80
N LEU A 89 -9.88 3.95 16.95
CA LEU A 89 -11.08 3.22 17.41
C LEU A 89 -10.76 2.14 18.45
N ASN A 90 -9.64 1.42 18.28
CA ASN A 90 -9.22 0.37 19.20
C ASN A 90 -8.96 0.86 20.64
N TYR A 91 -8.59 2.15 20.81
CA TYR A 91 -8.26 2.76 22.11
C TYR A 91 -9.36 3.69 22.64
N ALA A 92 -10.37 4.00 21.82
CA ALA A 92 -11.54 4.77 22.22
C ALA A 92 -12.68 3.90 22.78
N LEU A 93 -12.67 2.60 22.45
CA LEU A 93 -13.53 1.56 23.03
C LEU A 93 -12.99 1.08 24.38
#